data_AF-D5AAA9-F1
#
_entry.id   AF-D5AAA9-F1
#
_cell.length_a   1.000
_cell.length_b   1.000
_cell.length_c   1.000
_cell.angle_alpha   90.00
_cell.angle_beta   90.00
_cell.angle_gamma   90.00
#
_symmetry.space_group_name_H-M   'P 1'
#
loop_
_entity.id
_entity.type
_entity.pdbx_description
1 polymer ?
#
loop_
_entity_poly.entity_id
_entity_poly.type
_entity_poly.pdbx_seq_one_letter_code
_entity_poly.pdbx_strand_id
1 'polypeptide(L)'
;MASRLGRRVVHFANLPLKLVMPSSRENIKEVAFKTVPSASKIEIKRVLESLYGLEVEKVQTLNMQGKKKRRGGIVYAKPDYKKAYVTLKHPVTLPPNLFPINLFEEGKEAKQQEEADTMDKQRKATHWLEDSKEKFKPDQLQSEKEKPKASKRPAPWHSKLSWR
;
A
#
# COMPACT_ATOMS: atom_id res chain seq x y z
N MET A 1 34.39 32.60 -34.97
CA MET A 1 33.33 31.58 -34.93
C MET A 1 33.60 30.66 -33.74
N ALA A 2 32.91 30.85 -32.62
CA ALA A 2 33.22 30.14 -31.37
C ALA A 2 32.89 28.65 -31.50
N SER A 3 33.90 27.83 -31.23
CA SER A 3 33.90 26.37 -31.33
C SER A 3 32.79 25.73 -30.50
N ARG A 4 31.97 24.88 -31.15
CA ARG A 4 31.02 23.94 -30.51
C ARG A 4 31.74 22.74 -29.86
N LEU A 5 32.95 22.93 -29.32
CA LEU A 5 33.75 21.90 -28.66
C LEU A 5 33.58 21.89 -27.13
N GLY A 6 32.72 22.77 -26.59
CA GLY A 6 32.45 22.88 -25.15
C GLY A 6 31.37 21.91 -24.67
N ARG A 7 31.54 21.40 -23.43
CA ARG A 7 30.47 20.70 -22.69
C ARG A 7 29.23 21.60 -22.61
N ARG A 8 28.03 21.03 -22.75
CA ARG A 8 26.76 21.76 -22.56
C ARG A 8 26.70 22.28 -21.12
N VAL A 9 26.88 23.58 -20.94
CA VAL A 9 26.75 24.29 -19.66
C VAL A 9 25.28 24.70 -19.49
N VAL A 10 24.69 24.33 -18.36
CA VAL A 10 23.31 24.70 -17.99
C VAL A 10 23.41 25.61 -16.77
N HIS A 11 23.03 26.88 -16.94
CA HIS A 11 23.05 27.86 -15.84
C HIS A 11 21.83 27.74 -14.93
N PHE A 12 20.65 27.50 -15.52
CA PHE A 12 19.39 27.35 -14.80
C PHE A 12 18.73 26.02 -15.16
N ALA A 13 18.49 25.18 -14.16
CA ALA A 13 17.81 23.90 -14.36
C ALA A 13 16.29 24.07 -14.22
N ASN A 14 15.60 24.20 -15.36
CA ASN A 14 14.13 24.25 -15.38
C ASN A 14 13.53 22.83 -15.52
N LEU A 15 13.75 21.99 -14.51
CA LEU A 15 13.23 20.62 -14.48
C LEU A 15 12.26 20.44 -13.30
N PRO A 16 10.95 20.29 -13.53
CA PRO A 16 10.01 20.10 -12.43
C PRO A 16 10.14 18.68 -11.87
N LEU A 17 10.65 18.59 -10.64
CA LEU A 17 10.72 17.35 -9.86
C LEU A 17 9.65 17.41 -8.76
N LYS A 18 8.68 16.49 -8.80
CA LYS A 18 7.65 16.35 -7.75
C LYS A 18 7.87 15.05 -7.01
N LEU A 19 8.08 15.10 -5.70
CA LEU A 19 8.21 13.90 -4.88
C LEU A 19 6.87 13.14 -4.84
N VAL A 20 6.92 11.84 -5.11
CA VAL A 20 5.82 10.92 -4.80
C VAL A 20 6.10 10.40 -3.41
N MET A 21 5.10 10.51 -2.52
CA MET A 21 5.27 10.11 -1.13
C MET A 21 5.71 8.64 -1.04
N PRO A 22 6.79 8.33 -0.29
CA PRO A 22 7.19 6.96 -0.04
C PRO A 22 6.22 6.27 0.92
N SER A 23 6.18 4.94 0.89
CA SER A 23 5.32 4.15 1.78
C SER A 23 5.80 4.14 3.22
N SER A 24 7.13 4.21 3.44
CA SER A 24 7.76 4.34 4.76
C SER A 24 8.34 5.75 4.93
N ARG A 25 8.35 6.24 6.17
CA ARG A 25 8.93 7.55 6.53
C ARG A 25 10.34 7.45 7.07
N GLU A 26 10.67 6.30 7.65
CA GLU A 26 11.97 6.02 8.24
C GLU A 26 12.84 5.23 7.26
N ASN A 27 14.14 5.53 7.25
CA ASN A 27 15.16 4.79 6.51
C ASN A 27 14.86 4.61 5.01
N ILE A 28 14.50 5.69 4.33
CA ILE A 28 14.14 5.64 2.92
C ILE A 28 15.41 5.54 2.07
N LYS A 29 15.62 4.37 1.45
CA LYS A 29 16.70 4.15 0.48
C LYS A 29 16.33 4.53 -0.94
N GLU A 30 15.06 4.35 -1.30
CA GLU A 30 14.57 4.59 -2.65
C GLU A 30 13.41 5.58 -2.61
N VAL A 31 13.52 6.65 -3.40
CA VAL A 31 12.48 7.67 -3.54
C VAL A 31 11.99 7.73 -4.98
N ALA A 32 10.71 8.03 -5.16
CA ALA A 32 10.10 8.17 -6.47
C ALA A 32 9.77 9.64 -6.75
N PHE A 33 10.16 10.13 -7.93
CA PHE A 33 9.82 11.45 -8.42
C PHE A 33 8.93 11.36 -9.67
N LYS A 34 7.99 12.28 -9.77
CA LYS A 34 7.21 12.56 -10.98
C LYS A 34 7.81 13.77 -11.68
N THR A 35 8.16 13.58 -12.95
CA THR A 35 8.92 14.54 -13.77
C THR A 35 8.36 14.63 -15.19
N VAL A 36 8.89 15.54 -16.01
CA VAL A 36 8.51 15.64 -17.44
C VAL A 36 9.05 14.47 -18.27
N PRO A 37 8.33 14.04 -19.32
CA PRO A 37 8.74 12.92 -20.16
C PRO A 37 10.07 13.15 -20.91
N SER A 38 10.47 14.39 -21.13
CA SER A 38 11.74 14.74 -21.80
C SER A 38 12.99 14.55 -20.92
N ALA A 39 12.85 14.41 -19.59
CA ALA A 39 13.98 14.42 -18.66
C ALA A 39 14.91 13.21 -18.80
N SER A 40 16.22 13.42 -18.90
CA SER A 40 17.20 12.33 -18.90
C SER A 40 17.59 11.89 -17.48
N LYS A 41 18.01 10.63 -17.31
CA LYS A 41 18.54 10.10 -16.05
C LYS A 41 19.70 10.93 -15.51
N ILE A 42 20.58 11.38 -16.42
CA ILE A 42 21.77 12.16 -16.09
C ILE A 42 21.38 13.56 -15.59
N GLU A 43 20.36 14.16 -16.21
CA GLU A 43 19.85 15.48 -15.80
C GLU A 43 19.22 15.42 -14.42
N ILE A 44 18.35 14.42 -14.19
CA ILE A 44 17.71 14.20 -12.89
C ILE A 44 18.77 14.02 -11.79
N LYS A 45 19.78 13.18 -12.03
CA LYS A 45 20.88 12.95 -11.07
C LYS A 45 21.61 14.25 -10.74
N ARG A 46 22.05 14.99 -11.75
CA ARG A 46 22.78 16.26 -11.56
C ARG A 46 21.96 17.30 -10.81
N VAL A 47 20.68 17.43 -11.13
CA VAL A 47 19.77 18.38 -10.47
C VAL A 47 19.59 18.03 -8.99
N LEU A 48 19.38 16.75 -8.67
CA LEU A 48 19.23 16.28 -7.28
C LEU A 48 20.51 16.49 -6.47
N GLU A 49 21.67 16.19 -7.05
CA GLU A 49 22.98 16.41 -6.41
C GLU A 49 23.28 17.90 -6.23
N SER A 50 23.07 18.71 -7.27
CA SER A 50 23.52 20.12 -7.28
C SER A 50 22.57 21.06 -6.53
N LEU A 51 21.25 20.88 -6.67
CA LEU A 51 20.27 21.78 -6.05
C LEU A 51 19.87 21.33 -4.64
N TYR A 52 19.77 20.02 -4.41
CA TYR A 52 19.26 19.48 -3.14
C TYR A 52 20.36 18.83 -2.29
N GLY A 53 21.59 18.70 -2.80
CA GLY A 53 22.70 18.10 -2.06
C GLY A 53 22.53 16.61 -1.75
N LEU A 54 21.66 15.91 -2.48
CA LEU A 54 21.37 14.50 -2.24
C LEU A 54 22.43 13.61 -2.89
N GLU A 55 22.92 12.61 -2.15
CA GLU A 55 23.84 11.62 -2.70
C GLU A 55 23.10 10.50 -3.42
N VAL A 56 23.12 10.56 -4.75
CA VAL A 56 22.41 9.62 -5.61
C VAL A 56 23.35 8.51 -6.10
N GLU A 57 23.00 7.27 -5.79
CA GLU A 57 23.69 6.10 -6.32
C GLU A 57 23.24 5.85 -7.77
N LYS A 58 21.95 5.59 -7.95
CA LYS A 58 21.37 5.13 -9.22
C LYS A 58 20.03 5.79 -9.51
N VAL A 59 19.77 6.04 -10.79
CA VAL A 59 18.48 6.55 -11.28
C VAL A 59 17.90 5.59 -12.30
N GLN A 60 16.67 5.14 -12.06
CA GLN A 60 15.86 4.35 -12.97
C GLN A 60 14.62 5.16 -13.34
N THR A 61 14.19 5.08 -14.59
CA THR A 61 13.09 5.90 -15.10
C THR A 61 12.12 5.06 -15.88
N LEU A 62 10.83 5.38 -15.77
CA LEU A 62 9.74 4.75 -16.48
C LEU A 62 8.85 5.85 -17.08
N ASN A 63 8.49 5.70 -18.36
CA ASN A 63 7.59 6.61 -19.05
C ASN A 63 6.14 6.19 -18.77
N MET A 64 5.38 7.04 -18.08
CA MET A 64 3.99 6.80 -17.72
C MET A 64 3.06 7.59 -18.62
N GLN A 65 2.13 6.87 -19.27
CA GLN A 65 1.04 7.51 -20.00
C GLN A 65 -0.01 8.03 -19.02
N GLY A 66 -0.56 9.19 -19.32
CA GLY A 66 -1.67 9.79 -18.61
C GLY A 66 -2.95 9.00 -18.82
N LYS A 67 -3.81 9.01 -17.80
CA LYS A 67 -5.12 8.35 -17.88
C LYS A 67 -5.98 9.04 -18.92
N LYS A 68 -6.28 8.34 -20.02
CA LYS A 68 -7.25 8.74 -21.03
C LYS A 68 -8.66 8.53 -20.48
N LYS A 69 -9.53 9.50 -20.67
CA LYS A 69 -10.95 9.47 -20.32
C LYS A 69 -11.76 9.92 -21.52
N ARG A 70 -12.95 9.36 -21.70
CA ARG A 70 -13.88 9.73 -22.76
C ARG A 70 -15.20 10.15 -22.13
N ARG A 71 -15.78 11.25 -22.59
CA ARG A 71 -17.13 11.69 -22.23
C ARG A 71 -17.86 12.03 -23.52
N GLY A 72 -18.84 11.21 -23.89
CA GLY A 72 -19.49 11.28 -25.21
C GLY A 72 -18.49 11.06 -26.35
N GLY A 73 -18.45 12.00 -27.30
CA GLY A 73 -17.54 11.96 -28.45
C GLY A 73 -16.12 12.46 -28.19
N ILE A 74 -15.86 13.17 -27.08
CA ILE A 74 -14.58 13.86 -26.85
C ILE A 74 -13.69 13.03 -25.91
N VAL A 75 -12.41 12.90 -26.28
CA VAL A 75 -11.36 12.22 -25.50
C VAL A 75 -10.48 13.25 -24.83
N TYR A 76 -10.36 13.16 -23.50
CA TYR A 76 -9.48 14.00 -22.69
C TYR A 76 -8.45 13.11 -21.99
N ALA A 77 -7.21 13.56 -21.88
CA ALA A 77 -6.15 12.82 -21.20
C ALA A 77 -5.48 13.68 -20.14
N LYS A 78 -5.08 13.05 -19.03
CA LYS A 78 -4.10 13.67 -18.12
C LYS A 78 -2.75 13.78 -18.84
N PRO A 79 -1.90 14.76 -18.50
CA PRO A 79 -0.57 14.84 -19.09
C PRO A 79 0.27 13.62 -18.71
N ASP A 80 1.02 13.13 -19.70
CA ASP A 80 2.03 12.10 -19.53
C ASP A 80 3.13 12.61 -18.60
N TYR A 81 3.81 11.68 -17.93
CA TYR A 81 4.90 12.01 -17.04
C TYR A 81 5.95 10.90 -17.02
N LYS A 82 7.14 11.22 -16.55
CA LYS A 82 8.19 10.25 -16.28
C LYS A 82 8.28 10.02 -14.79
N LYS A 83 8.17 8.75 -14.38
CA LYS A 83 8.40 8.32 -13.01
C LYS A 83 9.88 7.96 -12.88
N ALA A 84 10.59 8.61 -11.96
CA ALA A 84 11.99 8.37 -11.71
C ALA A 84 12.15 7.74 -10.32
N TYR A 85 12.65 6.52 -10.27
CA TYR A 85 13.09 5.86 -9.05
C TYR A 85 14.56 6.21 -8.83
N VAL A 86 14.86 6.75 -7.66
CA VAL A 86 16.19 7.22 -7.30
C VAL A 86 16.63 6.48 -6.05
N THR A 87 17.73 5.75 -6.17
CA THR A 87 18.39 5.07 -5.07
C THR A 87 19.40 6.02 -4.45
N LEU A 88 19.24 6.30 -3.16
CA LEU A 88 20.12 7.14 -2.36
C LEU A 88 21.23 6.29 -1.75
N LYS A 89 22.44 6.85 -1.64
CA LYS A 89 23.54 6.18 -0.96
C LYS A 89 23.30 6.10 0.55
N HIS A 90 22.81 7.19 1.11
CA HIS A 90 22.48 7.30 2.52
C HIS A 90 20.96 7.30 2.70
N PRO A 91 20.41 6.45 3.58
CA PRO A 91 18.98 6.44 3.84
C PRO A 91 18.56 7.76 4.48
N VAL A 92 17.43 8.31 4.02
CA VAL A 92 16.89 9.57 4.53
C VAL A 92 15.64 9.28 5.37
N THR A 93 15.50 9.98 6.49
CA THR A 93 14.30 9.94 7.33
C THR A 93 13.53 11.24 7.13
N LEU A 94 12.21 11.12 6.88
CA LEU A 94 11.34 12.29 6.77
C LEU A 94 10.90 12.72 8.17
N PRO A 95 10.99 14.02 8.52
CA PRO A 95 10.50 14.50 9.80
C PRO A 95 8.96 14.38 9.90
N PRO A 96 8.43 14.15 11.11
CA PRO A 96 7.00 13.93 11.32
C PRO A 96 6.13 15.18 11.03
N ASN A 97 6.71 16.38 11.01
CA ASN A 97 5.99 17.64 10.86
C ASN A 97 6.14 18.27 9.45
N LEU A 98 6.45 17.48 8.43
CA LEU A 98 6.85 18.00 7.12
C LEU A 98 5.74 18.84 6.44
N PHE A 99 4.47 18.64 6.77
CA PHE A 99 3.26 19.38 6.35
C PHE A 99 2.10 18.96 7.29
N PRO A 100 0.88 19.54 7.21
CA PRO A 100 -0.30 19.04 7.95
C PRO A 100 -0.78 17.67 7.45
N ILE A 101 0.11 16.69 7.31
CA ILE A 101 -0.17 15.30 6.92
C ILE A 101 -0.78 14.55 8.09
N ASN A 102 -0.25 14.76 9.31
CA ASN A 102 -0.72 14.09 10.53
C ASN A 102 -2.22 14.32 10.75
N LEU A 103 -2.70 15.55 10.51
CA LEU A 103 -4.13 15.92 10.57
C LEU A 103 -5.02 15.07 9.64
N PHE A 104 -4.50 14.60 8.51
CA PHE A 104 -5.26 13.72 7.59
C PHE A 104 -5.06 12.23 7.87
N GLU A 105 -4.00 11.84 8.57
CA GLU A 105 -3.73 10.44 8.94
C GLU A 105 -4.47 10.03 10.21
N GLU A 106 -4.48 10.88 11.24
CA GLU A 106 -5.33 10.69 12.42
C GLU A 106 -6.80 10.54 11.99
N GLY A 107 -7.25 11.33 11.01
CA GLY A 107 -8.58 11.20 10.42
C GLY A 107 -8.83 9.90 9.64
N LYS A 108 -7.79 9.19 9.19
CA LYS A 108 -7.91 7.86 8.58
C LYS A 108 -7.90 6.76 9.63
N GLU A 109 -7.04 6.87 10.64
CA GLU A 109 -6.97 5.94 11.77
C GLU A 109 -8.28 5.95 12.56
N ALA A 110 -8.87 7.12 12.80
CA ALA A 110 -10.19 7.26 13.42
C ALA A 110 -11.30 6.57 12.60
N LYS A 111 -11.30 6.74 11.26
CA LYS A 111 -12.27 6.05 10.39
C LYS A 111 -12.11 4.53 10.38
N GLN A 112 -10.88 4.03 10.44
CA GLN A 112 -10.62 2.59 10.52
C GLN A 112 -11.07 2.01 11.86
N GLN A 113 -10.93 2.76 12.95
CA GLN A 113 -11.46 2.39 14.27
C GLN A 113 -13.00 2.38 14.27
N GLU A 114 -13.65 3.38 13.66
CA GLU A 114 -15.11 3.42 13.52
C GLU A 114 -15.64 2.25 12.65
N GLU A 115 -14.96 1.91 11.55
CA GLU A 115 -15.28 0.76 10.69
C GLU A 115 -15.03 -0.59 11.40
N ALA A 116 -13.96 -0.69 12.20
CA ALA A 116 -13.69 -1.87 13.02
C ALA A 116 -14.72 -2.03 14.15
N ASP A 117 -15.09 -0.94 14.84
CA ASP A 117 -16.10 -0.91 15.90
C ASP A 117 -17.51 -1.23 15.37
N THR A 118 -17.84 -0.79 14.15
CA THR A 118 -19.10 -1.15 13.48
C THR A 118 -19.11 -2.62 13.03
N MET A 119 -17.98 -3.15 12.52
CA MET A 119 -17.84 -4.57 12.17
C MET A 119 -17.89 -5.48 13.41
N ASP A 120 -17.29 -5.09 14.53
CA ASP A 120 -17.35 -5.85 15.79
C ASP A 120 -18.73 -5.76 16.46
N LYS A 121 -19.45 -4.64 16.30
CA LYS A 121 -20.89 -4.56 16.62
C LYS A 121 -21.73 -5.50 15.74
N GLN A 122 -21.44 -5.60 14.45
CA GLN A 122 -22.12 -6.53 13.54
C GLN A 122 -21.81 -8.01 13.84
N ARG A 123 -20.56 -8.34 14.21
CA ARG A 123 -20.17 -9.69 14.67
C ARG A 123 -20.79 -10.06 16.01
N LYS A 124 -21.05 -9.09 16.89
CA LYS A 124 -21.86 -9.29 18.11
C LYS A 124 -23.36 -9.39 17.81
N ALA A 125 -23.82 -8.86 16.67
CA ALA A 125 -25.20 -8.91 16.21
C ALA A 125 -25.52 -10.11 15.29
N THR A 126 -24.54 -10.96 14.96
CA THR A 126 -24.78 -12.36 14.60
C THR A 126 -24.79 -13.13 15.92
N HIS A 127 -25.90 -13.68 16.44
CA HIS A 127 -26.86 -14.52 15.75
C HIS A 127 -28.11 -14.69 16.62
N TRP A 128 -29.28 -14.30 16.11
CA TRP A 128 -30.59 -14.49 16.76
C TRP A 128 -30.97 -15.98 16.96
N LEU A 129 -30.20 -16.93 16.40
CA LEU A 129 -30.46 -18.37 16.49
C LEU A 129 -29.51 -19.14 17.45
N GLU A 130 -28.62 -18.48 18.19
CA GLU A 130 -27.71 -19.18 19.13
C GLU A 130 -28.31 -19.33 20.54
N ASP A 131 -29.39 -18.59 20.85
CA ASP A 131 -30.02 -18.54 22.18
C ASP A 131 -31.10 -19.61 22.44
N SER A 132 -31.31 -20.55 21.52
CA SER A 132 -32.43 -21.52 21.60
C SER A 132 -32.03 -22.96 21.95
N LYS A 133 -30.94 -23.20 22.68
CA LYS A 133 -30.60 -24.56 23.13
C LYS A 133 -30.17 -24.73 24.59
N GLU A 134 -30.68 -23.87 25.48
CA GLU A 134 -30.65 -24.13 26.91
C GLU A 134 -32.06 -24.00 27.50
N LYS A 135 -32.80 -25.13 27.54
CA LYS A 135 -33.79 -25.49 28.58
C LYS A 135 -34.57 -26.74 28.15
N PHE A 136 -33.97 -27.90 28.37
CA PHE A 136 -34.77 -29.09 28.72
C PHE A 136 -33.88 -30.06 29.52
N LYS A 137 -33.99 -30.01 30.85
CA LYS A 137 -33.53 -31.07 31.75
C LYS A 137 -34.77 -31.71 32.37
N PRO A 138 -35.13 -32.97 32.03
CA PRO A 138 -36.05 -33.71 32.87
C PRO A 138 -35.30 -34.25 34.09
N ASP A 139 -35.95 -34.14 35.25
CA ASP A 139 -35.46 -34.46 36.58
C ASP A 139 -35.36 -35.97 36.86
N GLN A 140 -34.57 -36.33 37.88
CA GLN A 140 -33.99 -37.66 38.14
C GLN A 140 -34.94 -38.74 38.70
N LEU A 141 -34.63 -40.02 38.43
CA LEU A 141 -34.83 -41.12 39.38
C LEU A 141 -33.84 -42.28 39.18
N GLN A 142 -33.46 -42.89 40.30
CA GLN A 142 -32.27 -43.70 40.58
C GLN A 142 -32.32 -45.14 40.01
N SER A 143 -31.16 -45.73 39.68
CA SER A 143 -30.70 -47.07 40.15
C SER A 143 -29.54 -47.65 39.32
N GLU A 144 -28.50 -48.08 40.03
CA GLU A 144 -27.70 -49.31 39.84
C GLU A 144 -27.50 -49.93 38.42
N LYS A 145 -26.23 -50.00 37.97
CA LYS A 145 -25.44 -51.24 37.72
C LYS A 145 -24.35 -51.06 36.65
N GLU A 146 -23.14 -51.45 37.05
CA GLU A 146 -22.07 -52.19 36.34
C GLU A 146 -21.73 -51.90 34.85
N LYS A 147 -20.42 -51.75 34.61
CA LYS A 147 -19.78 -51.68 33.27
C LYS A 147 -19.96 -52.97 32.46
N PRO A 148 -19.92 -52.86 31.12
CA PRO A 148 -18.87 -53.60 30.40
C PRO A 148 -18.15 -52.82 29.30
N LYS A 149 -17.06 -53.45 28.84
CA LYS A 149 -15.98 -52.96 27.96
C LYS A 149 -16.40 -52.78 26.48
N ALA A 150 -15.61 -51.91 25.82
CA ALA A 150 -15.16 -51.96 24.43
C ALA A 150 -16.17 -51.78 23.27
N SER A 151 -15.90 -50.80 22.39
CA SER A 151 -15.49 -51.07 20.99
C SER A 151 -15.22 -49.76 20.24
N LYS A 152 -14.11 -49.73 19.50
CA LYS A 152 -13.72 -48.63 18.60
C LYS A 152 -14.74 -48.48 17.47
N ARG A 153 -15.06 -47.25 17.04
CA ARG A 153 -15.66 -46.98 15.73
C ARG A 153 -14.97 -45.81 15.02
N PRO A 154 -14.87 -45.85 13.67
CA PRO A 154 -13.81 -45.20 12.90
C PRO A 154 -14.12 -43.74 12.54
N ALA A 155 -13.07 -43.01 12.15
CA ALA A 155 -13.11 -41.63 11.69
C ALA A 155 -13.88 -41.47 10.36
N PRO A 156 -14.66 -40.40 10.17
CA PRO A 156 -15.41 -40.19 8.94
C PRO A 156 -14.59 -39.44 7.86
N TRP A 157 -14.63 -40.03 6.68
CA TRP A 157 -14.51 -39.54 5.30
C TRP A 157 -13.66 -38.30 4.95
N HIS A 158 -12.54 -38.59 4.26
CA HIS A 158 -12.10 -37.82 3.09
C HIS A 158 -13.13 -37.92 1.96
N SER A 159 -13.50 -36.78 1.36
CA SER A 159 -13.98 -36.74 -0.02
C SER A 159 -13.10 -35.78 -0.84
N LYS A 160 -12.61 -36.33 -1.93
CA LYS A 160 -11.76 -35.70 -2.93
C LYS A 160 -12.57 -34.65 -3.70
N LEU A 161 -11.98 -33.49 -3.96
CA LEU A 161 -12.30 -32.68 -5.14
C LEU A 161 -11.00 -32.07 -5.70
N SER A 162 -10.40 -32.79 -6.65
CA SER A 162 -9.43 -32.24 -7.59
C SER A 162 -10.19 -31.55 -8.72
N TRP A 163 -9.88 -30.28 -8.99
CA TRP A 163 -10.35 -29.59 -10.19
C TRP A 163 -9.31 -29.75 -11.30
N ARG A 164 -9.85 -29.87 -12.53
CA ARG A 164 -9.13 -30.00 -13.80
C ARG A 164 -8.94 -28.63 -14.43
#